data_AF-A0A024RZ61-F1
#
_entry.id   AF-A0A024RZ61-F1
#
_cell.length_a   1.000
_cell.length_b   1.000
_cell.length_c   1.000
_cell.angle_alpha   90.00
_cell.angle_beta   90.00
_cell.angle_gamma   90.00
#
_symmetry.space_group_name_H-M   'P 1'
#
loop_
_entity.id
_entity.type
_entity.pdbx_description
1 polymer ?
#
loop_
_entity_poly.entity_id
_entity_poly.type
_entity_poly.pdbx_seq_one_letter_code
_entity_poly.pdbx_strand_id
1 'polypeptide(L)'
;MESYLPTEGEAFSPIPAELVPIIHTCLDLLQHTLSDSTTSKWQSDHISMDEERRSKIAIALQQYRQTVSQHNFALLRILQPRDIFNDDVRNDIIQWAGLDGVSNGPINLRLREEYFASVRAEIAEKNIDVVEFPPADLECLCTLVDGITGPGLPYYCFANMIEFITPTGDSGVGGLKGSVIFPAWNDAGDRVDALSEVWETWEIAVAFVTGGGPFDLCGSCAIYCSSKEDDGNKEWKWRYGIFDGGWGSDIYNSVEEFLGFYAHFEEQTEEMFRKDVVRMGLVR
;
A
#
# COMPACT_ATOMS: atom_id res chain seq x y z
N MET A 1 -17.20 -9.57 22.10
CA MET A 1 -17.39 -8.20 21.61
C MET A 1 -17.26 -7.26 22.80
N GLU A 2 -16.02 -7.13 23.30
CA GLU A 2 -15.65 -6.11 24.28
C GLU A 2 -15.01 -4.98 23.47
N SER A 3 -15.56 -3.78 23.63
CA SER A 3 -15.07 -2.56 23.03
C SER A 3 -13.68 -2.24 23.59
N TYR A 4 -12.64 -2.34 22.75
CA TYR A 4 -11.37 -1.67 23.00
C TYR A 4 -11.61 -0.15 22.88
N LEU A 5 -12.02 0.47 23.98
CA LEU A 5 -11.86 1.90 24.16
C LEU A 5 -10.41 2.13 24.57
N PRO A 6 -9.64 2.98 23.86
CA PRO A 6 -8.29 3.31 24.29
C PRO A 6 -8.37 4.04 25.65
N THR A 7 -7.66 3.50 26.64
CA THR A 7 -7.51 4.14 27.94
C THR A 7 -6.84 5.50 27.77
N GLU A 8 -7.51 6.55 28.25
CA GLU A 8 -6.94 7.90 28.40
C GLU A 8 -5.66 7.81 29.24
N GLY A 9 -4.49 7.88 28.60
CA GLY A 9 -3.22 7.86 29.33
C GLY A 9 -2.00 7.39 28.55
N GLU A 10 -2.15 6.78 27.37
CA GLU A 10 -0.98 6.50 26.53
C GLU A 10 -0.52 7.78 25.83
N ALA A 11 0.56 8.35 26.36
CA ALA A 11 1.32 9.39 25.70
C ALA A 11 1.83 8.84 24.37
N PHE A 12 1.08 9.07 23.29
CA PHE A 12 1.55 8.87 21.93
C PHE A 12 2.91 9.54 21.80
N SER A 13 3.90 8.76 21.39
CA SER A 13 5.28 9.18 21.15
C SER A 13 5.29 10.55 20.45
N PRO A 14 6.09 11.53 20.90
CA PRO A 14 6.22 12.78 20.17
C PRO A 14 6.60 12.45 18.73
N ILE A 15 5.91 13.08 17.78
CA ILE A 15 6.20 13.01 16.35
C ILE A 15 7.72 13.08 16.18
N PRO A 16 8.35 12.16 15.44
CA PRO A 16 9.78 12.22 15.18
C PRO A 16 10.14 13.63 14.75
N ALA A 17 11.17 14.23 15.36
CA ALA A 17 11.61 15.60 15.05
C ALA A 17 11.94 15.80 13.56
N GLU A 18 12.03 14.70 12.81
CA GLU A 18 12.24 14.55 11.38
C GLU A 18 11.01 14.90 10.52
N LEU A 19 9.78 14.85 11.06
CA LEU A 19 8.55 15.18 10.31
C LEU A 19 8.13 16.66 10.41
N VAL A 20 8.62 17.39 11.42
CA VAL A 20 8.40 18.85 11.57
C VAL A 20 9.01 19.64 10.41
N PRO A 21 10.24 19.32 9.94
CA PRO A 21 10.79 19.86 8.70
C PRO A 21 9.92 19.57 7.49
N ILE A 22 9.24 18.42 7.40
CA ILE A 22 8.37 18.11 6.26
C ILE A 22 7.18 19.06 6.23
N ILE A 23 6.47 19.25 7.34
CA ILE A 23 5.35 20.21 7.41
C ILE A 23 5.80 21.66 7.10
N HIS A 24 7.00 22.05 7.55
CA HIS A 24 7.57 23.36 7.22
C HIS A 24 8.07 23.45 5.76
N THR A 25 8.57 22.36 5.20
CA THR A 25 9.01 22.28 3.80
C THR A 25 7.80 22.27 2.85
N CYS A 26 6.64 21.74 3.28
CA CYS A 26 5.35 21.91 2.58
C CYS A 26 5.02 23.40 2.39
N LEU A 27 5.37 24.23 3.38
CA LEU A 27 5.15 25.67 3.38
C LEU A 27 6.23 26.42 2.59
N ASP A 28 7.48 25.96 2.62
CA ASP A 28 8.61 26.59 1.91
C ASP A 28 8.64 26.26 0.40
N LEU A 29 8.17 25.09 -0.01
CA LEU A 29 8.08 24.70 -1.44
C LEU A 29 6.99 25.42 -2.23
N LEU A 30 6.04 26.05 -1.54
CA LEU A 30 5.12 27.02 -2.16
C LEU A 30 5.86 28.20 -2.81
N GLN A 31 7.17 28.37 -2.58
CA GLN A 31 7.96 29.51 -3.07
C GLN A 31 8.94 29.17 -4.20
N HIS A 32 9.25 27.90 -4.48
CA HIS A 32 10.25 27.55 -5.49
C HIS A 32 10.03 26.15 -6.05
N THR A 33 9.79 26.00 -7.37
CA THR A 33 10.44 24.96 -8.21
C THR A 33 10.12 25.10 -9.70
N LEU A 34 11.09 24.71 -10.53
CA LEU A 34 11.09 24.63 -12.01
C LEU A 34 11.95 23.41 -12.40
N SER A 35 11.43 22.58 -13.34
CA SER A 35 12.08 21.62 -14.29
C SER A 35 13.14 20.62 -13.79
N ASP A 36 13.31 19.41 -14.34
CA ASP A 36 12.64 18.64 -15.39
C ASP A 36 13.10 17.18 -15.31
N SER A 37 12.38 16.29 -16.00
CA SER A 37 12.53 14.83 -15.96
C SER A 37 13.34 14.24 -17.12
N THR A 38 13.82 13.00 -16.98
CA THR A 38 14.09 12.14 -18.15
C THR A 38 13.92 10.65 -17.80
N THR A 39 13.10 9.94 -18.58
CA THR A 39 12.77 8.52 -18.45
C THR A 39 13.57 7.66 -19.43
N SER A 40 13.92 6.44 -19.02
CA SER A 40 14.61 5.43 -19.85
C SER A 40 13.76 4.16 -20.00
N LYS A 41 14.07 3.42 -21.06
CA LYS A 41 13.25 2.53 -21.88
C LYS A 41 13.60 1.07 -21.60
N TRP A 42 12.64 0.23 -21.23
CA TRP A 42 12.77 -1.23 -21.34
C TRP A 42 11.44 -1.91 -21.71
N GLN A 43 11.50 -2.63 -22.83
CA GLN A 43 10.54 -3.63 -23.33
C GLN A 43 11.41 -4.68 -24.00
N SER A 44 11.51 -5.89 -23.42
CA SER A 44 11.49 -7.16 -24.14
C SER A 44 11.61 -8.31 -23.13
N ASP A 45 10.75 -9.33 -23.32
CA ASP A 45 10.89 -10.71 -22.85
C ASP A 45 10.22 -11.14 -21.53
N HIS A 46 8.97 -10.71 -21.31
CA HIS A 46 8.01 -11.42 -20.44
C HIS A 46 6.81 -11.88 -21.28
N ILE A 47 6.10 -12.93 -20.84
CA ILE A 47 4.79 -13.30 -21.40
C ILE A 47 4.00 -12.00 -21.52
N SER A 48 3.80 -11.54 -22.76
CA SER A 48 3.35 -10.18 -23.00
C SER A 48 1.92 -10.10 -22.52
N MET A 49 1.73 -9.67 -21.28
CA MET A 49 0.48 -9.10 -20.82
C MET A 49 -0.02 -8.19 -21.94
N ASP A 50 -1.25 -8.42 -22.38
CA ASP A 50 -1.78 -7.67 -23.49
C ASP A 50 -1.89 -6.18 -23.11
N GLU A 51 -1.75 -5.31 -24.11
CA GLU A 51 -1.77 -3.86 -23.90
C GLU A 51 -3.10 -3.39 -23.28
N GLU A 52 -4.19 -4.14 -23.48
CA GLU A 52 -5.50 -3.85 -22.89
C GLU A 52 -5.45 -4.05 -21.36
N ARG A 53 -4.88 -5.15 -20.87
CA ARG A 53 -4.70 -5.43 -19.43
C ARG A 53 -3.78 -4.41 -18.79
N ARG A 54 -2.66 -4.07 -19.45
CA ARG A 54 -1.75 -3.01 -18.98
C ARG A 54 -2.47 -1.67 -18.85
N SER A 55 -3.27 -1.32 -19.86
CA SER A 55 -4.05 -0.08 -19.87
C SER A 55 -5.07 -0.05 -18.75
N LYS A 56 -5.77 -1.16 -18.46
CA LYS A 56 -6.71 -1.25 -17.33
C LYS A 56 -6.04 -1.01 -15.98
N ILE A 57 -4.87 -1.62 -15.74
CA ILE A 57 -4.10 -1.41 -14.51
C ILE A 57 -3.66 0.06 -14.38
N ALA A 58 -3.15 0.66 -15.47
CA ALA A 58 -2.75 2.06 -15.49
C ALA A 58 -3.94 3.01 -15.23
N ILE A 59 -5.11 2.72 -15.80
CA ILE A 59 -6.34 3.48 -15.56
C ILE A 59 -6.79 3.37 -14.11
N ALA A 60 -6.80 2.17 -13.53
CA ALA A 60 -7.19 1.98 -12.14
C ALA A 60 -6.22 2.67 -11.18
N LEU A 61 -4.92 2.62 -11.44
CA LEU A 61 -3.92 3.39 -10.70
C LEU A 61 -4.16 4.90 -10.81
N GLN A 62 -4.48 5.39 -12.01
CA GLN A 62 -4.80 6.81 -12.19
C GLN A 62 -6.07 7.21 -11.42
N GLN A 63 -7.10 6.37 -11.43
CA GLN A 63 -8.33 6.58 -10.66
C GLN A 63 -8.03 6.59 -9.15
N TYR A 64 -7.22 5.65 -8.67
CA TYR A 64 -6.75 5.63 -7.28
C TYR A 64 -6.07 6.95 -6.91
N ARG A 65 -5.07 7.40 -7.71
CA ARG A 65 -4.36 8.66 -7.48
C ARG A 65 -5.30 9.87 -7.44
N GLN A 66 -6.29 9.89 -8.33
CA GLN A 66 -7.29 10.95 -8.37
C GLN A 66 -8.18 10.95 -7.13
N THR A 67 -8.68 9.78 -6.71
CA THR A 67 -9.51 9.65 -5.51
C THR A 67 -8.76 10.07 -4.26
N VAL A 68 -7.54 9.55 -4.07
CA VAL A 68 -6.71 9.86 -2.89
C VAL A 68 -6.31 11.33 -2.86
N SER A 69 -5.87 11.90 -3.99
CA SER A 69 -5.54 13.33 -4.04
C SER A 69 -6.76 14.21 -3.75
N GLN A 70 -7.94 13.88 -4.30
CA GLN A 70 -9.17 14.61 -3.99
C GLN A 70 -9.50 14.58 -2.49
N HIS A 71 -9.39 13.40 -1.86
CA HIS A 71 -9.57 13.24 -0.42
C HIS A 71 -8.56 14.09 0.37
N ASN A 72 -7.26 13.96 0.07
CA ASN A 72 -6.21 14.68 0.77
C ASN A 72 -6.29 16.20 0.60
N PHE A 73 -6.68 16.68 -0.58
CA PHE A 73 -6.94 18.11 -0.78
C PHE A 73 -8.18 18.60 -0.02
N ALA A 74 -9.20 17.77 0.16
CA ALA A 74 -10.33 18.13 1.00
C ALA A 74 -9.90 18.37 2.45
N LEU A 75 -8.95 17.57 2.97
CA LEU A 75 -8.36 17.78 4.29
C LEU A 75 -7.57 19.09 4.35
N LEU A 76 -6.71 19.37 3.37
CA LEU A 76 -5.91 20.59 3.36
C LEU A 76 -6.75 21.88 3.27
N ARG A 77 -7.95 21.84 2.70
CA ARG A 77 -8.87 22.99 2.66
C ARG A 77 -9.28 23.48 4.05
N ILE A 78 -9.21 22.63 5.07
CA ILE A 78 -9.50 22.99 6.47
C ILE A 78 -8.54 24.07 6.96
N LEU A 79 -7.31 24.08 6.44
CA LEU A 79 -6.29 25.08 6.76
C LEU A 79 -6.50 26.43 6.02
N GLN A 80 -7.53 26.53 5.17
CA GLN A 80 -7.83 27.66 4.27
C GLN A 80 -6.63 28.24 3.49
N PRO A 81 -5.71 27.46 2.89
CA PRO A 81 -4.57 28.04 2.18
C PRO A 81 -5.06 28.57 0.83
N ARG A 82 -4.96 29.88 0.60
CA ARG A 82 -5.49 30.55 -0.61
C ARG A 82 -4.83 30.04 -1.90
N ASP A 83 -3.63 29.49 -1.81
CA ASP A 83 -2.79 29.14 -2.97
C ASP A 83 -2.95 27.68 -3.45
N ILE A 84 -3.60 26.78 -2.68
CA ILE A 84 -3.83 25.36 -3.06
C ILE A 84 -4.85 25.21 -4.22
N PHE A 85 -5.52 26.30 -4.58
CA PHE A 85 -6.47 26.32 -5.69
C PHE A 85 -5.82 26.59 -7.05
N ASN A 86 -4.52 26.91 -7.10
CA ASN A 86 -3.76 26.96 -8.34
C ASN A 86 -3.36 25.53 -8.76
N ASP A 87 -3.68 25.12 -10.00
CA ASP A 87 -3.43 23.76 -10.48
C ASP A 87 -1.93 23.44 -10.63
N ASP A 88 -1.09 24.44 -10.96
CA ASP A 88 0.36 24.24 -11.04
C ASP A 88 0.94 23.94 -9.64
N VAL A 89 0.54 24.75 -8.66
CA VAL A 89 0.90 24.56 -7.24
C VAL A 89 0.37 23.23 -6.71
N ARG A 90 -0.83 22.82 -7.14
CA ARG A 90 -1.43 21.55 -6.73
C ARG A 90 -0.56 20.37 -7.16
N ASN A 91 -0.11 20.33 -8.41
CA ASN A 91 0.71 19.25 -8.92
C ASN A 91 2.05 19.16 -8.19
N ASP A 92 2.69 20.30 -7.92
CA ASP A 92 3.95 20.34 -7.18
C ASP A 92 3.79 19.80 -5.75
N ILE A 93 2.70 20.17 -5.07
CA ILE A 93 2.39 19.66 -3.73
C ILE A 93 2.08 18.17 -3.76
N ILE A 94 1.30 17.67 -4.73
CA ILE A 94 1.04 16.22 -4.87
C ILE A 94 2.36 15.48 -5.01
N GLN A 95 3.22 15.93 -5.93
CA GLN A 95 4.45 15.23 -6.24
C GLN A 95 5.39 15.20 -5.04
N TRP A 96 5.54 16.34 -4.37
CA TRP A 96 6.50 16.46 -3.28
C TRP A 96 6.00 15.87 -1.96
N ALA A 97 4.72 16.03 -1.63
CA ALA A 97 4.13 15.52 -0.39
C ALA A 97 3.44 14.16 -0.56
N GLY A 98 3.48 13.53 -1.74
CA GLY A 98 2.87 12.20 -1.97
C GLY A 98 1.35 12.18 -1.74
N LEU A 99 0.65 13.28 -2.02
CA LEU A 99 -0.78 13.43 -1.67
C LEU A 99 -1.72 12.58 -2.51
N ASP A 100 -1.24 11.88 -3.52
CA ASP A 100 -2.02 10.95 -4.34
C ASP A 100 -1.84 9.48 -3.91
N GLY A 101 -1.23 9.24 -2.75
CA GLY A 101 -1.06 7.90 -2.18
C GLY A 101 -0.01 7.06 -2.91
N VAL A 102 0.83 7.67 -3.74
CA VAL A 102 1.88 7.00 -4.52
C VAL A 102 3.25 7.59 -4.16
N SER A 103 4.24 6.72 -3.97
CA SER A 103 5.64 7.15 -3.86
C SER A 103 6.14 7.60 -5.23
N ASN A 104 6.57 8.86 -5.32
CA ASN A 104 7.14 9.46 -6.52
C ASN A 104 8.65 9.20 -6.66
N GLY A 105 9.20 8.25 -5.90
CA GLY A 105 10.58 7.81 -6.03
C GLY A 105 10.89 7.19 -7.40
N PRO A 106 12.17 7.14 -7.81
CA PRO A 106 12.56 6.45 -9.03
C PRO A 106 12.25 4.96 -8.92
N ILE A 107 11.53 4.41 -9.90
CA ILE A 107 11.19 2.98 -9.94
C ILE A 107 12.47 2.15 -10.01
N ASN A 108 12.73 1.34 -8.98
CA ASN A 108 13.89 0.47 -8.92
C ASN A 108 13.52 -0.98 -9.27
N LEU A 109 13.42 -1.26 -10.57
CA LEU A 109 13.06 -2.58 -11.08
C LEU A 109 14.02 -3.68 -10.62
N ARG A 110 15.32 -3.39 -10.51
CA ARG A 110 16.31 -4.37 -10.04
C ARG A 110 16.00 -4.87 -8.63
N LEU A 111 15.66 -3.96 -7.71
CA LEU A 111 15.29 -4.37 -6.34
C LEU A 111 13.98 -5.16 -6.31
N ARG A 112 13.02 -4.84 -7.19
CA ARG A 112 11.78 -5.60 -7.33
C ARG A 112 12.04 -7.02 -7.86
N GLU A 113 12.90 -7.15 -8.86
CA GLU A 113 13.33 -8.44 -9.40
C GLU A 113 14.04 -9.29 -8.33
N GLU A 114 14.97 -8.70 -7.57
CA GLU A 114 15.64 -9.38 -6.46
C GLU A 114 14.66 -9.85 -5.38
N TYR A 115 13.66 -9.03 -5.06
CA TYR A 115 12.61 -9.36 -4.12
C TYR A 115 11.72 -10.52 -4.61
N PHE A 116 11.20 -10.43 -5.84
CA PHE A 116 10.40 -11.52 -6.41
C PHE A 116 11.23 -12.79 -6.58
N ALA A 117 12.52 -12.70 -6.94
CA ALA A 117 13.39 -13.87 -7.00
C ALA A 117 13.55 -14.55 -5.63
N SER A 118 13.65 -13.77 -4.54
CA SER A 118 13.67 -14.30 -3.16
C SER A 118 12.38 -15.04 -2.83
N VAL A 119 11.23 -14.40 -3.05
CA VAL A 119 9.91 -15.01 -2.77
C VAL A 119 9.72 -16.28 -3.59
N ARG A 120 10.10 -16.27 -4.88
CA ARG A 120 10.04 -17.46 -5.75
C ARG A 120 10.88 -18.60 -5.19
N ALA A 121 12.07 -18.32 -4.68
CA ALA A 121 12.94 -19.34 -4.09
C ALA A 121 12.32 -19.97 -2.84
N GLU A 122 11.69 -19.16 -1.97
CA GLU A 122 10.99 -19.64 -0.77
C GLU A 122 9.77 -20.51 -1.12
N ILE A 123 8.96 -20.11 -2.10
CA ILE A 123 7.83 -20.90 -2.60
C ILE A 123 8.31 -22.25 -3.15
N ALA A 124 9.41 -22.24 -3.92
CA ALA A 124 9.99 -23.46 -4.49
C ALA A 124 10.53 -24.41 -3.41
N GLU A 125 11.14 -23.88 -2.34
CA GLU A 125 11.62 -24.69 -1.21
C GLU A 125 10.49 -25.45 -0.52
N LYS A 126 9.29 -24.86 -0.46
CA LYS A 126 8.10 -25.51 0.10
C LYS A 126 7.37 -26.44 -0.87
N ASN A 127 7.86 -26.59 -2.10
CA ASN A 127 7.26 -27.40 -3.16
C ASN A 127 5.80 -27.03 -3.46
N ILE A 128 5.48 -25.73 -3.41
CA ILE A 128 4.14 -25.22 -3.74
C ILE A 128 4.10 -24.89 -5.23
N ASP A 129 3.15 -25.50 -5.94
CA ASP A 129 2.93 -25.26 -7.37
C ASP A 129 1.99 -24.07 -7.57
N VAL A 130 2.48 -23.03 -8.24
CA VAL A 130 1.73 -21.81 -8.55
C VAL A 130 1.75 -21.59 -10.06
N VAL A 131 0.59 -21.29 -10.64
CA VAL A 131 0.40 -21.21 -12.10
C VAL A 131 1.30 -20.16 -12.77
N GLU A 132 1.59 -19.06 -12.07
CA GLU A 132 2.42 -17.95 -12.55
C GLU A 132 3.02 -17.21 -11.34
N PHE A 133 4.26 -16.75 -11.43
CA PHE A 133 4.85 -15.92 -10.38
C PHE A 133 5.90 -14.97 -11.00
N PRO A 134 6.02 -13.71 -10.54
CA PRO A 134 5.03 -13.00 -9.70
C PRO A 134 3.66 -12.90 -10.38
N PRO A 135 2.58 -12.52 -9.68
CA PRO A 135 1.31 -12.20 -10.33
C PRO A 135 1.54 -11.13 -11.41
N ALA A 136 1.12 -11.37 -12.65
CA ALA A 136 1.45 -10.50 -13.79
C ALA A 136 0.95 -9.06 -13.62
N ASP A 137 -0.21 -8.87 -12.99
CA ASP A 137 -0.78 -7.55 -12.73
C ASP A 137 -0.05 -6.80 -11.62
N LEU A 138 0.39 -7.49 -10.56
CA LEU A 138 1.28 -6.91 -9.54
C LEU A 138 2.65 -6.53 -10.13
N GLU A 139 3.23 -7.41 -10.96
CA GLU A 139 4.49 -7.14 -11.65
C GLU A 139 4.36 -5.90 -12.54
N CYS A 140 3.31 -5.84 -13.35
CA CYS A 140 2.97 -4.66 -14.15
C CYS A 140 2.87 -3.41 -13.28
N LEU A 141 2.12 -3.47 -12.19
CA LEU A 141 1.92 -2.32 -11.30
C LEU A 141 3.25 -1.82 -10.72
N CYS A 142 4.16 -2.72 -10.33
CA CYS A 142 5.52 -2.38 -9.89
C CYS A 142 6.39 -1.71 -10.98
N THR A 143 6.00 -1.79 -12.26
CA THR A 143 6.66 -1.03 -13.35
C THR A 143 6.11 0.38 -13.53
N LEU A 144 4.95 0.68 -12.94
CA LEU A 144 4.26 1.97 -13.06
C LEU A 144 4.54 2.89 -11.88
N VAL A 145 4.81 2.34 -10.70
CA VAL A 145 5.02 3.09 -9.46
C VAL A 145 6.12 2.48 -8.61
N ASP A 146 6.79 3.32 -7.83
CA ASP A 146 7.77 2.84 -6.84
C ASP A 146 7.09 2.29 -5.58
N GLY A 147 5.96 2.86 -5.15
CA GLY A 147 5.20 2.39 -3.99
C GLY A 147 3.82 3.01 -3.90
N ILE A 148 2.96 2.43 -3.07
CA ILE A 148 1.56 2.85 -2.88
C ILE A 148 1.25 2.78 -1.38
N THR A 149 0.95 3.93 -0.77
CA THR A 149 0.95 4.14 0.69
C THR A 149 -0.43 4.48 1.29
N GLY A 150 -1.47 4.63 0.46
CA GLY A 150 -2.84 4.83 0.94
C GLY A 150 -3.26 6.30 1.08
N PRO A 151 -4.55 6.56 1.40
CA PRO A 151 -5.05 7.92 1.67
C PRO A 151 -4.59 8.50 3.01
N GLY A 152 -4.65 9.83 3.12
CA GLY A 152 -4.22 10.59 4.28
C GLY A 152 -3.00 11.47 4.03
N LEU A 153 -2.71 12.36 4.96
CA LEU A 153 -1.50 13.20 4.90
C LEU A 153 -0.26 12.40 5.29
N PRO A 154 0.96 12.80 4.87
CA PRO A 154 2.17 11.99 5.04
C PRO A 154 2.44 11.50 6.47
N TYR A 155 2.24 12.34 7.48
CA TYR A 155 2.43 11.93 8.87
C TYR A 155 1.41 10.88 9.32
N TYR A 156 0.17 10.98 8.81
CA TYR A 156 -0.91 10.05 9.11
C TYR A 156 -0.61 8.71 8.44
N CYS A 157 -0.22 8.75 7.16
CA CYS A 157 0.17 7.56 6.42
C CYS A 157 1.30 6.82 7.11
N PHE A 158 2.36 7.54 7.50
CA PHE A 158 3.49 6.94 8.20
C PHE A 158 3.11 6.22 9.50
N ALA A 159 2.14 6.76 10.25
CA ALA A 159 1.80 6.24 11.57
C ALA A 159 0.73 5.14 11.56
N ASN A 160 -0.14 5.10 10.55
CA ASN A 160 -1.33 4.25 10.57
C ASN A 160 -1.47 3.36 9.33
N MET A 161 -0.93 3.78 8.18
CA MET A 161 -1.28 3.12 6.94
C MET A 161 -0.45 1.87 6.68
N ILE A 162 -1.16 0.81 6.32
CA ILE A 162 -0.58 -0.37 5.69
C ILE A 162 -0.38 -0.07 4.22
N GLU A 163 0.86 -0.08 3.76
CA GLU A 163 1.23 0.12 2.36
C GLU A 163 0.68 -1.02 1.50
N PHE A 164 0.24 -0.72 0.28
CA PHE A 164 -0.03 -1.77 -0.70
C PHE A 164 1.27 -2.26 -1.35
N ILE A 165 2.13 -1.32 -1.73
CA ILE A 165 3.44 -1.60 -2.31
C ILE A 165 4.47 -0.79 -1.55
N THR A 166 5.36 -1.44 -0.79
CA THR A 166 6.42 -0.74 -0.05
C THR A 166 7.40 -0.08 -1.01
N PRO A 167 7.64 1.24 -0.93
CA PRO A 167 8.62 1.94 -1.76
C PRO A 167 10.02 1.31 -1.71
N THR A 168 10.79 1.44 -2.79
CA THR A 168 12.16 0.88 -2.82
C THR A 168 13.22 1.76 -2.12
N GLY A 169 12.82 2.93 -1.61
CA GLY A 169 13.65 3.93 -0.92
C GLY A 169 14.05 3.59 0.53
N ASP A 170 14.20 4.60 1.40
CA ASP A 170 15.01 4.58 2.63
C ASP A 170 14.66 3.51 3.70
N SER A 171 13.45 2.94 3.72
CA SER A 171 13.07 1.79 4.56
C SER A 171 13.12 0.43 3.83
N GLY A 172 13.17 0.46 2.49
CA GLY A 172 13.55 -0.61 1.57
C GLY A 172 12.65 -1.84 1.50
N VAL A 173 12.43 -2.33 0.28
CA VAL A 173 11.91 -3.70 0.00
C VAL A 173 12.78 -4.80 0.64
N GLY A 174 14.01 -4.48 1.04
CA GLY A 174 14.86 -5.36 1.84
C GLY A 174 14.22 -5.81 3.16
N GLY A 175 13.38 -4.97 3.78
CA GLY A 175 12.62 -5.32 4.99
C GLY A 175 11.50 -6.33 4.75
N LEU A 176 11.05 -6.49 3.50
CA LEU A 176 10.05 -7.49 3.11
C LEU A 176 10.66 -8.85 2.72
N LYS A 177 11.99 -8.98 2.71
CA LYS A 177 12.64 -10.27 2.45
C LYS A 177 12.33 -11.23 3.61
N GLY A 178 11.80 -12.42 3.29
CA GLY A 178 11.33 -13.39 4.28
C GLY A 178 9.88 -13.16 4.74
N SER A 179 9.13 -12.24 4.11
CA SER A 179 7.71 -12.01 4.39
C SER A 179 6.79 -12.91 3.56
N VAL A 180 7.19 -14.16 3.34
CA VAL A 180 6.35 -15.20 2.71
C VAL A 180 5.64 -15.98 3.81
N ILE A 181 4.32 -16.05 3.71
CA ILE A 181 3.47 -16.72 4.69
C ILE A 181 3.00 -18.04 4.10
N PHE A 182 3.42 -19.12 4.74
CA PHE A 182 2.95 -20.48 4.45
C PHE A 182 1.94 -20.88 5.52
N PRO A 183 0.73 -21.31 5.12
CA PRO A 183 -0.23 -21.88 6.04
C PRO A 183 0.39 -23.01 6.89
N ALA A 184 0.16 -22.96 8.19
CA ALA A 184 0.71 -23.93 9.14
C ALA A 184 -0.38 -24.42 10.09
N TRP A 185 -0.30 -25.70 10.48
CA TRP A 185 -1.30 -26.34 11.36
C TRP A 185 -0.63 -26.97 12.57
N ASN A 186 -1.29 -26.89 13.72
CA ASN A 186 -0.88 -27.59 14.94
C ASN A 186 -1.38 -29.06 14.92
N ASP A 187 -1.03 -29.81 15.97
CA ASP A 187 -1.46 -31.22 16.12
C ASP A 187 -2.97 -31.40 16.26
N ALA A 188 -3.70 -30.35 16.67
CA ALA A 188 -5.16 -30.35 16.75
C ALA A 188 -5.84 -30.07 15.41
N GLY A 189 -5.06 -29.72 14.37
CA GLY A 189 -5.57 -29.34 13.05
C GLY A 189 -6.01 -27.87 12.95
N ASP A 190 -5.71 -27.05 13.96
CA ASP A 190 -5.97 -25.61 13.90
C ASP A 190 -4.85 -24.89 13.16
N ARG A 191 -5.23 -23.86 12.40
CA ARG A 191 -4.29 -23.00 11.69
C ARG A 191 -3.53 -22.12 12.70
N VAL A 192 -2.21 -22.00 12.58
CA VAL A 192 -1.34 -21.29 13.54
C VAL A 192 -0.35 -20.31 12.90
N ASP A 193 -0.54 -19.98 11.62
CA ASP A 193 0.22 -18.93 10.94
C ASP A 193 -0.39 -17.53 11.14
N ALA A 194 0.28 -16.51 10.60
CA ALA A 194 -0.15 -15.12 10.67
C ALA A 194 -1.54 -14.85 10.04
N LEU A 195 -2.04 -15.79 9.23
CA LEU A 195 -3.36 -15.69 8.60
C LEU A 195 -4.39 -16.64 9.22
N SER A 196 -4.14 -17.13 10.44
CA SER A 196 -5.00 -18.12 11.13
C SER A 196 -6.42 -17.62 11.40
N GLU A 197 -6.57 -16.33 11.72
CA GLU A 197 -7.86 -15.70 12.07
C GLU A 197 -8.42 -14.80 10.94
N VAL A 198 -7.81 -14.84 9.74
CA VAL A 198 -8.26 -14.04 8.60
C VAL A 198 -8.53 -14.91 7.38
N TRP A 199 -9.52 -14.51 6.58
CA TRP A 199 -9.91 -15.18 5.34
C TRP A 199 -10.24 -16.67 5.52
N GLU A 200 -10.95 -17.04 6.60
CA GLU A 200 -11.29 -18.42 6.92
C GLU A 200 -12.10 -19.14 5.82
N THR A 201 -12.83 -18.38 5.00
CA THR A 201 -13.60 -18.88 3.84
C THR A 201 -12.74 -19.22 2.62
N TRP A 202 -11.42 -18.96 2.69
CA TRP A 202 -10.48 -19.22 1.62
C TRP A 202 -9.52 -20.36 1.96
N GLU A 203 -9.21 -21.16 0.94
CA GLU A 203 -8.12 -22.12 0.96
C GLU A 203 -6.88 -21.40 0.41
N ILE A 204 -5.92 -21.10 1.29
CA ILE A 204 -4.68 -20.38 0.94
C ILE A 204 -3.58 -21.43 0.81
N ALA A 205 -2.77 -21.34 -0.24
CA ALA A 205 -1.56 -22.15 -0.40
C ALA A 205 -0.31 -21.37 0.01
N VAL A 206 -0.22 -20.10 -0.40
CA VAL A 206 0.86 -19.20 -0.02
C VAL A 206 0.40 -17.75 -0.12
N ALA A 207 0.93 -16.88 0.73
CA ALA A 207 0.84 -15.43 0.59
C ALA A 207 2.23 -14.81 0.71
N PHE A 208 2.42 -13.62 0.14
CA PHE A 208 3.62 -12.82 0.40
C PHE A 208 3.26 -11.36 0.55
N VAL A 209 3.93 -10.68 1.48
CA VAL A 209 3.64 -9.29 1.83
C VAL A 209 4.20 -8.35 0.77
N THR A 210 3.32 -7.59 0.10
CA THR A 210 3.67 -6.61 -0.94
C THR A 210 3.94 -5.22 -0.37
N GLY A 211 3.33 -4.90 0.77
CA GLY A 211 3.53 -3.66 1.49
C GLY A 211 3.46 -3.85 3.00
N GLY A 212 4.38 -3.23 3.72
CA GLY A 212 4.45 -3.27 5.18
C GLY A 212 3.42 -2.34 5.82
N GLY A 213 3.32 -2.39 7.14
CA GLY A 213 2.55 -1.43 7.90
C GLY A 213 3.23 -1.07 9.22
N PRO A 214 2.55 -0.32 10.09
CA PRO A 214 3.14 0.18 11.33
C PRO A 214 3.47 -0.91 12.37
N PHE A 215 3.05 -2.16 12.16
CA PHE A 215 3.21 -3.28 13.09
C PHE A 215 3.85 -4.51 12.43
N ASP A 216 4.57 -5.32 13.21
CA ASP A 216 5.33 -6.49 12.73
C ASP A 216 4.47 -7.63 12.13
N LEU A 217 3.15 -7.59 12.33
CA LEU A 217 2.17 -8.60 11.85
C LEU A 217 1.01 -7.95 11.07
N CYS A 218 1.32 -6.93 10.27
CA CYS A 218 0.36 -6.33 9.36
C CYS A 218 0.98 -6.11 7.98
N GLY A 219 0.15 -6.11 6.95
CA GLY A 219 0.62 -5.93 5.59
C GLY A 219 -0.43 -6.14 4.52
N SER A 220 -0.20 -5.52 3.36
CA SER A 220 -0.90 -5.92 2.14
C SER A 220 -0.22 -7.15 1.55
N CYS A 221 -1.01 -8.08 1.02
CA CYS A 221 -0.52 -9.34 0.50
C CYS A 221 -1.04 -9.62 -0.91
N ALA A 222 -0.20 -10.30 -1.68
CA ALA A 222 -0.66 -11.13 -2.79
C ALA A 222 -0.78 -12.58 -2.28
N ILE A 223 -1.93 -13.19 -2.53
CA ILE A 223 -2.38 -14.44 -1.92
C ILE A 223 -2.75 -15.42 -3.03
N TYR A 224 -2.09 -16.56 -3.09
CA TYR A 224 -2.47 -17.65 -3.97
C TYR A 224 -3.47 -18.55 -3.24
N CYS A 225 -4.74 -18.46 -3.64
CA CYS A 225 -5.84 -19.10 -2.93
C CYS A 225 -6.95 -19.60 -3.86
N SER A 226 -7.89 -20.34 -3.28
CA SER A 226 -9.16 -20.73 -3.88
C SER A 226 -10.30 -20.56 -2.88
N SER A 227 -11.50 -20.25 -3.36
CA SER A 227 -12.67 -20.13 -2.48
C SER A 227 -13.09 -21.52 -1.98
N LYS A 228 -13.39 -21.66 -0.69
CA LYS A 228 -13.95 -22.92 -0.16
C LYS A 228 -15.41 -23.14 -0.56
N GLU A 229 -16.09 -22.08 -1.00
CA GLU A 229 -17.52 -22.10 -1.34
C GLU A 229 -17.79 -22.51 -2.80
N ASP A 230 -16.75 -22.55 -3.65
CA ASP A 230 -16.86 -22.95 -5.06
C ASP A 230 -16.77 -24.48 -5.22
N ASP A 231 -17.85 -25.18 -4.88
CA ASP A 231 -17.95 -26.65 -4.80
C ASP A 231 -17.70 -27.42 -6.12
N GLY A 232 -17.57 -26.73 -7.27
CA GLY A 232 -17.45 -27.38 -8.59
C GLY A 232 -16.30 -26.91 -9.47
N ASN A 233 -15.62 -25.81 -9.13
CA ASN A 233 -14.54 -25.25 -9.95
C ASN A 233 -13.57 -24.46 -9.06
N LYS A 234 -12.77 -25.17 -8.26
CA LYS A 234 -11.72 -24.58 -7.43
C LYS A 234 -10.68 -23.89 -8.29
N GLU A 235 -10.94 -22.62 -8.60
CA GLU A 235 -10.02 -21.77 -9.34
C GLU A 235 -8.94 -21.28 -8.36
N TRP A 236 -7.71 -21.75 -8.57
CA TRP A 236 -6.52 -21.27 -7.91
C TRP A 236 -5.93 -20.10 -8.69
N LYS A 237 -5.80 -18.95 -8.05
CA LYS A 237 -5.19 -17.75 -8.64
C LYS A 237 -4.69 -16.80 -7.56
N TRP A 238 -3.88 -15.85 -7.99
CA TRP A 238 -3.45 -14.74 -7.15
C TRP A 238 -4.59 -13.75 -6.92
N ARG A 239 -4.72 -13.31 -5.68
CA ARG A 239 -5.69 -12.32 -5.22
C ARG A 239 -5.03 -11.41 -4.20
N TYR A 240 -5.70 -10.34 -3.80
CA TYR A 240 -5.14 -9.27 -2.98
C TYR A 240 -5.94 -9.04 -1.72
N GLY A 241 -5.27 -8.71 -0.62
CA GLY A 241 -5.91 -8.43 0.67
C GLY A 241 -4.97 -7.72 1.64
N ILE A 242 -5.54 -7.13 2.68
CA ILE A 242 -4.81 -6.51 3.80
C ILE A 242 -5.15 -7.27 5.08
N PHE A 243 -4.17 -7.41 5.97
CA PHE A 243 -4.40 -7.92 7.32
C PHE A 243 -3.63 -7.10 8.36
N ASP A 244 -4.16 -7.09 9.59
CA ASP A 244 -3.53 -6.49 10.78
C ASP A 244 -3.81 -7.36 12.02
N GLY A 245 -2.95 -8.35 12.27
CA GLY A 245 -2.89 -9.18 13.48
C GLY A 245 -4.09 -10.10 13.81
N GLY A 246 -5.29 -9.78 13.33
CA GLY A 246 -6.55 -10.49 13.58
C GLY A 246 -7.74 -9.93 12.81
N TRP A 247 -7.58 -8.82 12.10
CA TRP A 247 -8.52 -8.36 11.09
C TRP A 247 -7.96 -8.55 9.69
N GLY A 248 -8.81 -8.90 8.73
CA GLY A 248 -8.48 -8.96 7.31
C GLY A 248 -9.57 -8.31 6.47
N SER A 249 -9.17 -7.65 5.39
CA SER A 249 -10.11 -7.13 4.38
C SER A 249 -10.85 -8.27 3.67
N ASP A 250 -11.77 -7.94 2.76
CA ASP A 250 -12.15 -8.92 1.73
C ASP A 250 -10.94 -9.31 0.85
N ILE A 251 -11.06 -10.42 0.12
CA ILE A 251 -10.07 -10.83 -0.88
C ILE A 251 -10.55 -10.37 -2.27
N TYR A 252 -9.71 -9.60 -2.95
CA TYR A 252 -10.00 -8.99 -4.24
C TYR A 252 -9.38 -9.77 -5.38
N ASN A 253 -10.13 -9.98 -6.47
CA ASN A 253 -9.69 -10.85 -7.57
C ASN A 253 -8.65 -10.22 -8.49
N SER A 254 -8.47 -8.90 -8.40
CA SER A 254 -7.58 -8.13 -9.27
C SER A 254 -7.01 -6.92 -8.54
N VAL A 255 -5.87 -6.42 -9.05
CA VAL A 255 -5.28 -5.16 -8.61
C VAL A 255 -6.27 -4.00 -8.72
N GLU A 256 -7.12 -3.95 -9.75
CA GLU A 256 -8.07 -2.84 -9.92
C GLU A 256 -9.16 -2.83 -8.86
N GLU A 257 -9.75 -3.98 -8.56
CA GLU A 257 -10.72 -4.11 -7.46
C GLU A 257 -10.08 -3.72 -6.13
N PHE A 258 -8.85 -4.20 -5.91
CA PHE A 258 -8.10 -3.88 -4.70
C PHE A 258 -7.80 -2.38 -4.58
N LEU A 259 -7.33 -1.73 -5.64
CA LEU A 259 -7.07 -0.29 -5.67
C LEU A 259 -8.35 0.52 -5.44
N GLY A 260 -9.50 0.06 -5.96
CA GLY A 260 -10.80 0.68 -5.72
C GLY A 260 -11.19 0.67 -4.24
N PHE A 261 -10.95 -0.44 -3.54
CA PHE A 261 -11.10 -0.52 -2.09
C PHE A 261 -10.05 0.32 -1.36
N TYR A 262 -8.79 0.14 -1.71
CA TYR A 262 -7.64 0.71 -0.99
C TYR A 262 -7.59 2.24 -1.07
N ALA A 263 -8.19 2.84 -2.08
CA ALA A 263 -8.38 4.30 -2.15
C ALA A 263 -9.15 4.88 -0.95
N HIS A 264 -9.93 4.05 -0.26
CA HIS A 264 -10.78 4.44 0.87
C HIS A 264 -10.40 3.75 2.19
N PHE A 265 -9.39 2.87 2.16
CA PHE A 265 -8.94 2.14 3.34
C PHE A 265 -8.31 3.12 4.33
N GLU A 266 -8.78 3.10 5.58
CA GLU A 266 -8.29 3.95 6.69
C GLU A 266 -8.13 5.44 6.36
N GLU A 267 -9.02 5.99 5.54
CA GLU A 267 -9.05 7.42 5.22
C GLU A 267 -8.97 8.30 6.48
N GLN A 268 -8.03 9.25 6.46
CA GLN A 268 -7.94 10.24 7.51
C GLN A 268 -9.19 11.12 7.48
N THR A 269 -9.99 11.09 8.55
CA THR A 269 -11.17 11.95 8.62
C THR A 269 -10.80 13.41 8.91
N GLU A 270 -11.69 14.33 8.52
CA GLU A 270 -11.56 15.76 8.87
C GLU A 270 -11.48 15.99 10.39
N GLU A 271 -12.20 15.21 11.18
CA GLU A 271 -12.15 15.31 12.65
C GLU A 271 -10.77 14.92 13.19
N MET A 272 -10.21 13.80 12.72
CA MET A 272 -8.87 13.35 13.07
C MET A 272 -7.83 14.40 12.67
N PHE A 273 -7.90 14.89 11.43
CA PHE A 273 -7.01 15.93 10.95
C PHE A 273 -7.08 17.21 11.80
N ARG A 274 -8.28 17.71 12.14
CA ARG A 274 -8.44 18.88 13.00
C ARG A 274 -7.82 18.67 14.38
N LYS A 275 -8.03 17.50 14.98
CA LYS A 275 -7.43 17.14 16.27
C LYS A 275 -5.91 17.16 16.19
N ASP A 276 -5.33 16.62 15.12
CA ASP A 276 -3.89 16.60 14.89
C ASP A 276 -3.33 18.01 14.68
N VAL A 277 -3.98 18.84 13.88
CA VAL A 277 -3.61 20.24 13.64
C VAL A 277 -3.60 21.07 14.93
N VAL A 278 -4.62 20.91 15.79
CA VAL A 278 -4.68 21.56 17.11
C VAL A 278 -3.56 21.04 18.02
N ARG A 279 -3.32 19.73 18.04
CA ARG A 279 -2.24 19.10 18.82
C ARG A 279 -0.86 19.60 18.37
N MET A 280 -0.68 19.86 17.07
CA MET A 280 0.55 20.41 16.49
C MET A 280 0.67 21.94 16.66
N GLY A 281 -0.36 22.62 17.18
CA GLY A 281 -0.36 24.08 17.36
C GLY A 281 -0.42 24.88 16.05
N LEU A 282 -0.84 24.24 14.95
CA LEU A 282 -0.91 24.84 13.61
C LEU A 282 -2.16 25.72 13.43
N VAL A 283 -3.20 25.50 14.24
CA VAL A 283 -4.39 26.35 14.33
C VAL A 283 -4.74 26.54 15.81
N ARG A 284 -5.07 27.78 16.20
CA ARG A 284 -5.51 28.14 17.55
C ARG A 284 -7.02 28.09 17.68
#